data_AF-A0A2E6H4T5-F1
#
_entry.id   AF-A0A2E6H4T5-F1
#
_cell.length_a   1.000
_cell.length_b   1.000
_cell.length_c   1.000
_cell.angle_alpha   90.00
_cell.angle_beta   90.00
_cell.angle_gamma   90.00
#
_symmetry.space_group_name_H-M   'P 1'
#
loop_
_entity.id
_entity.type
_entity.pdbx_description
1 polymer ?
#
loop_
_entity_poly.entity_id
_entity_poly.type
_entity_poly.pdbx_seq_one_letter_code
_entity_poly.pdbx_strand_id
1 'polypeptide(L)'
;MRKLAYITLPLLLTNSVYAHGISASAKQAMLDGGMLNYLWLGAEHMITGYDHLLFLFGVIFFLTSFKDILKFISVFTLGHCITLIAATYLGISANYFLVDAVIALSVCYKGFDNNGYFKSYLGLKSSPSLLGMVFLFGLIHGFGLSTRLQQLPLGEKGMDFLGRILSFNVGVEVGQIAALSLMLIILSGARKTELFKKLSRVSNDLLILAGFLLFLMQMHGYLHTRYPDDFGFSKDEHIHHHEDLNSHSGHDSL
;
A
#
# COMPACT_ATOMS: atom_id res chain seq x y z
N MET A 1 28.04 15.28 -19.19
CA MET A 1 28.05 14.15 -18.22
C MET A 1 28.31 14.66 -16.79
N ARG A 2 27.48 15.57 -16.25
CA ARG A 2 27.73 16.22 -14.94
C ARG A 2 26.45 16.44 -14.10
N LYS A 3 25.35 15.74 -14.42
CA LYS A 3 24.07 15.84 -13.68
C LYS A 3 23.66 14.54 -12.96
N LEU A 4 24.50 13.52 -12.97
CA LEU A 4 24.17 12.19 -12.44
C LEU A 4 24.70 11.92 -11.01
N ALA A 5 25.30 12.92 -10.35
CA ALA A 5 26.07 12.72 -9.12
C ALA A 5 25.33 13.09 -7.82
N TYR A 6 24.02 13.36 -7.85
CA TYR A 6 23.24 13.71 -6.65
C TYR A 6 22.16 12.68 -6.28
N ILE A 7 22.15 11.49 -6.89
CA ILE A 7 21.18 10.42 -6.58
C ILE A 7 21.83 9.30 -5.75
N THR A 8 22.77 9.65 -4.88
CA THR A 8 23.37 8.67 -3.96
C THR A 8 23.29 9.17 -2.52
N LEU A 9 22.46 8.46 -1.75
CA LEU A 9 22.45 8.31 -0.30
C LEU A 9 21.72 9.43 0.49
N PRO A 10 20.74 9.08 1.36
CA PRO A 10 20.80 7.89 2.22
C PRO A 10 19.67 6.86 2.04
N LEU A 11 20.02 5.70 1.46
CA LEU A 11 19.69 4.41 2.06
C LEU A 11 20.50 4.34 3.37
N LEU A 12 19.87 4.53 4.52
CA LEU A 12 20.34 4.06 5.83
C LEU A 12 19.28 4.45 6.88
N LEU A 13 18.06 3.96 6.72
CA LEU A 13 17.05 3.89 7.77
C LEU A 13 16.21 2.62 7.53
N THR A 14 16.83 1.46 7.70
CA THR A 14 16.10 0.19 7.81
C THR A 14 15.60 0.06 9.25
N ASN A 15 14.62 0.88 9.64
CA ASN A 15 13.69 0.41 10.65
C ASN A 15 12.79 -0.59 9.94
N SER A 16 12.63 -1.78 10.51
CA SER A 16 11.76 -2.83 10.01
C SER A 16 10.39 -2.25 9.65
N VAL A 17 10.20 -1.92 8.38
CA VAL A 17 8.91 -1.47 7.82
C VAL A 17 8.13 -2.75 7.65
N TYR A 18 7.55 -3.23 8.75
CA TYR A 18 6.58 -4.30 8.72
C TYR A 18 5.46 -3.87 7.77
N ALA A 19 5.07 -4.77 6.87
CA ALA A 19 3.76 -4.70 6.23
C ALA A 19 2.76 -4.42 7.35
N HIS A 20 2.06 -3.29 7.28
CA HIS A 20 1.22 -2.78 8.37
C HIS A 20 0.04 -3.74 8.56
N GLY A 21 0.28 -4.80 9.33
CA GLY A 21 -0.70 -5.79 9.73
C GLY A 21 -1.46 -5.29 10.94
N ILE A 22 -2.69 -5.75 11.08
CA ILE A 22 -3.53 -5.38 12.22
C ILE A 22 -2.96 -6.08 13.45
N SER A 23 -2.62 -5.30 14.49
CA SER A 23 -1.99 -5.83 15.70
C SER A 23 -2.92 -6.82 16.43
N ALA A 24 -2.34 -7.76 17.19
CA ALA A 24 -3.12 -8.72 17.97
C ALA A 24 -4.01 -8.02 19.02
N SER A 25 -3.54 -6.90 19.59
CA SER A 25 -4.33 -6.07 20.50
C SER A 25 -5.49 -5.37 19.79
N ALA A 26 -5.29 -4.89 18.56
CA ALA A 26 -6.39 -4.34 17.75
C ALA A 26 -7.44 -5.42 17.44
N LYS A 27 -7.01 -6.65 17.11
CA LYS A 27 -7.92 -7.77 16.86
C LYS A 27 -8.79 -8.11 18.08
N GLN A 28 -8.21 -8.08 19.28
CA GLN A 28 -8.95 -8.29 20.53
C GLN A 28 -9.93 -7.15 20.81
N ALA A 29 -9.51 -5.89 20.65
CA ALA A 29 -10.39 -4.73 20.81
C ALA A 29 -11.58 -4.72 19.83
N MET A 30 -11.46 -5.38 18.67
CA MET A 30 -12.56 -5.56 17.71
C MET A 30 -13.54 -6.67 18.08
N LEU A 31 -13.09 -7.67 18.85
CA LEU A 31 -13.99 -8.68 19.44
C LEU A 31 -14.79 -8.09 20.59
N ASP A 32 -14.14 -7.24 21.38
CA ASP A 32 -14.71 -6.65 22.60
C ASP A 32 -15.50 -5.35 22.33
N GLY A 33 -15.41 -4.78 21.12
CA GLY A 33 -15.98 -3.47 20.80
C GLY A 33 -16.91 -3.40 19.60
N GLY A 34 -17.66 -2.30 19.51
CA GLY A 34 -18.67 -2.05 18.48
C GLY A 34 -18.14 -1.36 17.21
N MET A 35 -19.06 -0.87 16.37
CA MET A 35 -18.76 -0.22 15.08
C MET A 35 -17.70 0.89 15.20
N LEU A 36 -17.67 1.66 16.28
CA LEU A 36 -16.67 2.71 16.50
C LEU A 36 -15.22 2.23 16.46
N ASN A 37 -14.93 1.00 16.91
CA ASN A 37 -13.58 0.45 16.83
C ASN A 37 -13.18 0.13 15.38
N TYR A 38 -14.14 -0.29 14.55
CA TYR A 38 -13.92 -0.47 13.12
C TYR A 38 -13.67 0.86 12.41
N LEU A 39 -14.43 1.91 12.77
CA LEU A 39 -14.19 3.26 12.28
C LEU A 39 -12.79 3.76 12.65
N TRP A 40 -12.40 3.64 13.92
CA TRP A 40 -11.07 4.06 14.35
C TRP A 40 -9.97 3.29 13.63
N LEU A 41 -10.12 1.97 13.51
CA LEU A 41 -9.16 1.13 12.80
C LEU A 41 -9.05 1.51 11.32
N GLY A 42 -10.16 1.85 10.66
CA GLY A 42 -10.14 2.35 9.28
C GLY A 42 -9.36 3.66 9.16
N ALA A 43 -9.56 4.58 10.09
CA ALA A 43 -8.84 5.85 10.12
C ALA A 43 -7.33 5.65 10.39
N GLU A 44 -6.99 4.80 11.35
CA GLU A 44 -5.61 4.44 11.67
C GLU A 44 -4.92 3.77 10.48
N HIS A 45 -5.56 2.79 9.84
CA HIS A 45 -5.05 2.15 8.64
C HIS A 45 -4.72 3.16 7.53
N MET A 46 -5.62 4.11 7.28
CA MET A 46 -5.41 5.14 6.27
C MET A 46 -4.26 6.11 6.60
N ILE A 47 -4.09 6.47 7.87
CA ILE A 47 -3.05 7.43 8.31
C ILE A 47 -1.67 6.75 8.41
N THR A 48 -1.63 5.47 8.75
CA THR A 48 -0.38 4.69 8.89
C THR A 48 0.08 4.04 7.58
N GLY A 49 -0.83 3.87 6.62
CA GLY A 49 -0.56 3.29 5.30
C GLY A 49 0.30 4.21 4.42
N TYR A 50 1.61 3.96 4.37
CA TYR A 50 2.55 4.77 3.59
C TYR A 50 2.24 4.77 2.09
N ASP A 51 1.78 3.64 1.55
CA ASP A 51 1.33 3.50 0.16
C ASP A 51 0.16 4.43 -0.18
N HIS A 52 -0.84 4.50 0.69
CA HIS A 52 -1.99 5.39 0.57
C HIS A 52 -1.56 6.86 0.68
N LEU A 53 -0.74 7.19 1.67
CA LEU A 53 -0.22 8.56 1.84
C LEU A 53 0.65 9.00 0.66
N LEU A 54 1.50 8.13 0.12
CA LEU A 54 2.30 8.41 -1.07
C LEU A 54 1.42 8.61 -2.30
N PHE A 55 0.38 7.79 -2.47
CA PHE A 55 -0.58 7.99 -3.54
C PHE A 55 -1.31 9.34 -3.42
N LEU A 56 -1.83 9.69 -2.23
CA LEU A 56 -2.46 10.99 -1.99
C LEU A 56 -1.50 12.16 -2.24
N PHE A 57 -0.25 12.02 -1.78
CA PHE A 57 0.79 13.01 -2.00
C PHE A 57 1.15 13.15 -3.48
N GLY A 58 1.09 12.10 -4.29
CA GLY A 58 1.18 12.21 -5.74
C GLY A 58 -0.02 12.96 -6.33
N VAL A 59 -1.24 12.59 -5.92
CA VAL A 59 -2.48 13.17 -6.45
C VAL A 59 -2.57 14.68 -6.18
N ILE A 60 -2.13 15.16 -5.01
CA ILE A 60 -2.27 16.56 -4.62
C ILE A 60 -1.55 17.55 -5.56
N PHE A 61 -0.46 17.15 -6.20
CA PHE A 61 0.28 18.04 -7.12
C PHE A 61 -0.55 18.43 -8.35
N PHE A 62 -1.51 17.59 -8.75
CA PHE A 62 -2.40 17.86 -9.88
C PHE A 62 -3.65 18.65 -9.47
N LEU A 63 -4.07 18.51 -8.21
CA LEU A 63 -5.32 19.10 -7.73
C LEU A 63 -5.09 20.51 -7.22
N THR A 64 -5.68 21.49 -7.91
CA THR A 64 -5.54 22.91 -7.59
C THR A 64 -6.78 23.49 -6.90
N SER A 65 -7.93 22.83 -7.03
CA SER A 65 -9.21 23.25 -6.48
C SER A 65 -9.80 22.21 -5.54
N PHE A 66 -10.41 22.65 -4.44
CA PHE A 66 -11.11 21.79 -3.49
C PHE A 66 -12.23 20.95 -4.15
N LYS A 67 -12.89 21.49 -5.19
CA LYS A 67 -13.92 20.75 -5.94
C LYS A 67 -13.35 19.55 -6.69
N ASP A 68 -12.17 19.70 -7.29
CA ASP A 68 -11.50 18.60 -7.98
C ASP A 68 -11.08 17.54 -6.96
N ILE A 69 -10.58 17.96 -5.79
CA ILE A 69 -10.22 17.07 -4.69
C ILE A 69 -11.38 16.21 -4.24
N LEU A 70 -12.52 16.81 -3.93
CA LEU A 70 -13.70 16.06 -3.57
C LEU A 70 -14.11 15.10 -4.69
N LYS A 71 -14.08 15.53 -5.96
CA LYS A 71 -14.42 14.66 -7.09
C LYS A 71 -13.51 13.44 -7.19
N PHE A 72 -12.19 13.60 -7.07
CA PHE A 72 -11.24 12.50 -7.16
C PHE A 72 -11.32 11.58 -5.93
N ILE A 73 -11.44 12.14 -4.72
CA ILE A 73 -11.68 11.35 -3.50
C ILE A 73 -12.94 10.51 -3.68
N SER A 74 -14.07 11.12 -4.07
CA SER A 74 -15.33 10.39 -4.19
C SER A 74 -15.26 9.27 -5.23
N VAL A 75 -14.58 9.49 -6.37
CA VAL A 75 -14.42 8.45 -7.39
C VAL A 75 -13.48 7.33 -6.92
N PHE A 76 -12.41 7.67 -6.20
CA PHE A 76 -11.54 6.68 -5.56
C PHE A 76 -12.31 5.86 -4.53
N THR A 77 -12.99 6.53 -3.59
CA THR A 77 -13.79 5.91 -2.54
C THR A 77 -14.89 5.03 -3.13
N LEU A 78 -15.52 5.44 -4.23
CA LEU A 78 -16.52 4.63 -4.91
C LEU A 78 -15.92 3.29 -5.40
N GLY A 79 -14.81 3.33 -6.13
CA GLY A 79 -14.11 2.10 -6.57
C GLY A 79 -13.64 1.25 -5.40
N HIS A 80 -13.09 1.89 -4.38
CA HIS A 80 -12.62 1.26 -3.15
C HIS A 80 -13.75 0.51 -2.42
N CYS A 81 -14.89 1.16 -2.20
CA CYS A 81 -16.06 0.56 -1.55
C CYS A 81 -16.61 -0.64 -2.33
N ILE A 82 -16.69 -0.53 -3.66
CA ILE A 82 -17.22 -1.61 -4.51
C ILE A 82 -16.42 -2.89 -4.31
N THR A 83 -15.10 -2.81 -4.44
CA THR A 83 -14.23 -3.99 -4.34
C THR A 83 -14.07 -4.48 -2.91
N LEU A 84 -13.98 -3.56 -1.94
CA LEU A 84 -13.91 -3.94 -0.53
C LEU A 84 -15.13 -4.78 -0.13
N ILE A 85 -16.33 -4.27 -0.40
CA ILE A 85 -17.58 -4.94 -0.03
C ILE A 85 -17.72 -6.25 -0.82
N ALA A 86 -17.55 -6.20 -2.15
CA ALA A 86 -17.74 -7.38 -3.00
C ALA A 86 -16.77 -8.50 -2.65
N ALA A 87 -15.46 -8.21 -2.57
CA ALA A 87 -14.46 -9.23 -2.29
C ALA A 87 -14.59 -9.79 -0.87
N THR A 88 -14.86 -8.94 0.14
CA THR A 88 -15.08 -9.40 1.53
C THR A 88 -16.35 -10.25 1.65
N TYR A 89 -17.45 -9.85 0.99
CA TYR A 89 -18.73 -10.57 1.06
C TYR A 89 -18.68 -11.92 0.32
N LEU A 90 -18.06 -11.94 -0.86
CA LEU A 90 -17.90 -13.13 -1.69
C LEU A 90 -16.75 -14.03 -1.23
N GLY A 91 -15.90 -13.57 -0.31
CA GLY A 91 -14.73 -14.32 0.17
C GLY A 91 -13.63 -14.43 -0.90
N ILE A 92 -13.57 -13.49 -1.84
CA ILE A 92 -12.53 -13.45 -2.86
C ILE A 92 -11.29 -12.86 -2.21
N SER A 93 -10.17 -13.58 -2.27
CA SER A 93 -8.89 -13.14 -1.73
C SER A 93 -7.75 -13.46 -2.68
N ALA A 94 -6.65 -12.75 -2.51
CA ALA A 94 -5.39 -12.97 -3.23
C ALA A 94 -4.23 -12.85 -2.25
N ASN A 95 -3.02 -13.20 -2.69
CA ASN A 95 -1.83 -12.99 -1.87
C ASN A 95 -1.60 -11.48 -1.68
N TYR A 96 -1.55 -11.04 -0.42
CA TYR A 96 -1.46 -9.62 -0.09
C TYR A 96 -0.18 -8.96 -0.63
N PHE A 97 0.95 -9.68 -0.71
CA PHE A 97 2.17 -9.12 -1.30
C PHE A 97 1.97 -8.77 -2.78
N LEU A 98 1.25 -9.62 -3.54
CA LEU A 98 0.98 -9.34 -4.95
C LEU A 98 0.04 -8.14 -5.10
N VAL A 99 -0.98 -8.03 -4.25
CA VAL A 99 -1.89 -6.89 -4.31
C VAL A 99 -1.19 -5.59 -3.92
N ASP A 100 -0.43 -5.61 -2.83
CA ASP A 100 0.36 -4.47 -2.34
C ASP A 100 1.44 -4.06 -3.38
N ALA A 101 2.00 -5.01 -4.13
CA ALA A 101 2.90 -4.73 -5.25
C ALA A 101 2.19 -3.96 -6.38
N VAL A 102 0.97 -4.38 -6.76
CA VAL A 102 0.17 -3.67 -7.78
C VAL A 102 -0.24 -2.27 -7.28
N ILE A 103 -0.56 -2.13 -5.99
CA ILE A 103 -0.81 -0.83 -5.35
C ILE A 103 0.44 0.06 -5.47
N ALA A 104 1.63 -0.45 -5.21
CA ALA A 104 2.87 0.30 -5.36
C ALA A 104 3.12 0.78 -6.81
N LEU A 105 2.70 0.00 -7.82
CA LEU A 105 2.73 0.42 -9.22
C LEU A 105 1.76 1.58 -9.51
N SER A 106 0.64 1.70 -8.78
CA SER A 106 -0.26 2.86 -8.91
C SER A 106 0.42 4.17 -8.48
N VAL A 107 1.29 4.12 -7.46
CA VAL A 107 2.12 5.25 -7.02
C VAL A 107 3.12 5.64 -8.11
N CYS A 108 3.80 4.65 -8.71
CA CYS A 108 4.70 4.87 -9.84
C CYS A 108 3.98 5.53 -11.02
N TYR A 109 2.81 4.98 -11.39
CA TYR A 109 1.97 5.53 -12.44
C TYR A 109 1.66 6.99 -12.16
N LYS A 110 1.28 7.34 -10.92
CA LYS A 110 0.85 8.71 -10.62
C LYS A 110 2.02 9.70 -10.68
N GLY A 111 3.19 9.35 -10.16
CA GLY A 111 4.39 10.18 -10.31
C GLY A 111 4.81 10.36 -11.77
N PHE A 112 4.72 9.29 -12.56
CA PHE A 112 5.04 9.29 -13.99
C PHE A 112 4.08 10.19 -14.80
N ASP A 113 2.78 10.09 -14.51
CA ASP A 113 1.73 10.92 -15.09
C ASP A 113 1.96 12.41 -14.75
N ASN A 114 2.23 12.71 -13.48
CA ASN A 114 2.43 14.07 -13.00
C ASN A 114 3.61 14.80 -13.66
N ASN A 115 4.69 14.08 -13.99
CA ASN A 115 5.84 14.64 -14.70
C ASN A 115 5.65 14.69 -16.22
N GLY A 116 4.50 14.26 -16.75
CA GLY A 116 4.18 14.28 -18.17
C GLY A 116 4.96 13.24 -18.98
N TYR A 117 5.45 12.18 -18.32
CA TYR A 117 6.33 11.19 -18.93
C TYR A 117 5.64 10.32 -19.99
N PHE A 118 4.30 10.21 -19.94
CA PHE A 118 3.51 9.61 -21.04
C PHE A 118 3.73 10.33 -22.37
N LYS A 119 3.83 11.66 -22.35
CA LYS A 119 4.08 12.45 -23.55
C LYS A 119 5.57 12.44 -23.92
N SER A 120 6.47 12.64 -22.96
CA SER A 120 7.90 12.84 -23.26
C SER A 120 8.64 11.55 -23.60
N TYR A 121 8.27 10.41 -23.04
CA TYR A 121 8.95 9.12 -23.27
C TYR A 121 8.16 8.15 -24.12
N LEU A 122 6.82 8.13 -24.00
CA LEU A 122 5.97 7.17 -24.71
C LEU A 122 5.29 7.77 -25.96
N GLY A 123 5.48 9.05 -26.23
CA GLY A 123 4.94 9.73 -27.42
C GLY A 123 3.40 9.81 -27.45
N LEU A 124 2.72 9.55 -26.33
CA LEU A 124 1.27 9.62 -26.27
C LEU A 124 0.79 11.07 -26.36
N LYS A 125 -0.27 11.33 -27.13
CA LYS A 125 -0.88 12.67 -27.27
C LYS A 125 -1.39 13.22 -25.92
N SER A 126 -1.95 12.33 -25.10
CA SER A 126 -2.48 12.63 -23.76
C SER A 126 -2.31 11.41 -22.86
N SER A 127 -2.20 11.64 -21.55
CA SER A 127 -2.29 10.57 -20.56
C SER A 127 -3.67 9.90 -20.57
N PRO A 128 -3.79 8.64 -20.09
CA PRO A 128 -5.09 8.00 -19.84
C PRO A 128 -6.01 8.88 -18.98
N SER A 129 -7.32 8.65 -19.08
CA SER A 129 -8.33 9.41 -18.31
C SER A 129 -8.02 9.37 -16.81
N LEU A 130 -7.68 10.52 -16.23
CA LEU A 130 -7.30 10.60 -14.83
C LEU A 130 -8.40 10.08 -13.90
N LEU A 131 -9.67 10.38 -14.20
CA LEU A 131 -10.81 9.87 -13.42
C LEU A 131 -10.95 8.36 -13.54
N GLY A 132 -10.77 7.80 -14.73
CA GLY A 132 -10.83 6.35 -14.95
C GLY A 132 -9.72 5.61 -14.21
N MET A 133 -8.50 6.17 -14.21
CA MET A 133 -7.37 5.61 -13.47
C MET A 133 -7.55 5.72 -11.96
N VAL A 134 -8.06 6.84 -11.44
CA VAL A 134 -8.36 7.00 -10.01
C VAL A 134 -9.45 6.02 -9.56
N PHE A 135 -10.47 5.78 -10.37
CA PHE A 135 -11.46 4.74 -10.11
C PHE A 135 -10.82 3.33 -10.08
N LEU A 136 -9.97 3.02 -11.07
CA LEU A 136 -9.24 1.75 -11.14
C LEU A 136 -8.32 1.54 -9.93
N PHE A 137 -7.60 2.58 -9.50
CA PHE A 137 -6.78 2.51 -8.30
C PHE A 137 -7.63 2.31 -7.06
N GLY A 138 -8.79 2.98 -6.96
CA GLY A 138 -9.78 2.70 -5.93
C GLY A 138 -10.15 1.22 -5.89
N LEU A 139 -10.47 0.61 -7.04
CA LEU A 139 -10.79 -0.82 -7.13
C LEU A 139 -9.64 -1.72 -6.63
N ILE A 140 -8.40 -1.42 -7.02
CA ILE A 140 -7.23 -2.23 -6.63
C ILE A 140 -6.96 -2.08 -5.12
N HIS A 141 -7.03 -0.86 -4.60
CA HIS A 141 -6.80 -0.56 -3.18
C HIS A 141 -7.88 -1.21 -2.30
N GLY A 142 -9.15 -1.09 -2.70
CA GLY A 142 -10.28 -1.70 -1.98
C GLY A 142 -10.18 -3.23 -1.97
N PHE A 143 -9.69 -3.83 -3.05
CA PHE A 143 -9.37 -5.26 -3.08
C PHE A 143 -8.22 -5.61 -2.12
N GLY A 144 -7.12 -4.85 -2.11
CA GLY A 144 -6.00 -5.07 -1.20
C GLY A 144 -6.41 -5.05 0.26
N LEU A 145 -7.17 -4.02 0.64
CA LEU A 145 -7.74 -3.91 1.98
C LEU A 145 -8.68 -5.07 2.30
N SER A 146 -9.51 -5.52 1.35
CA SER A 146 -10.43 -6.64 1.56
C SER A 146 -9.70 -7.92 1.98
N THR A 147 -8.51 -8.18 1.41
CA THR A 147 -7.72 -9.37 1.76
C THR A 147 -7.24 -9.33 3.21
N ARG A 148 -7.00 -8.14 3.76
CA ARG A 148 -6.63 -7.92 5.16
C ARG A 148 -7.86 -7.94 6.07
N LEU A 149 -8.94 -7.30 5.65
CA LEU A 149 -10.19 -7.19 6.42
C LEU A 149 -10.81 -8.58 6.65
N GLN A 150 -10.71 -9.49 5.68
CA GLN A 150 -11.14 -10.88 5.81
C GLN A 150 -10.36 -11.68 6.89
N GLN A 151 -9.21 -11.18 7.37
CA GLN A 151 -8.45 -11.80 8.46
C GLN A 151 -8.95 -11.39 9.86
N LEU A 152 -9.86 -10.41 9.91
CA LEU A 152 -10.47 -9.90 11.13
C LEU A 152 -11.74 -10.67 11.49
N PRO A 153 -12.12 -10.69 12.79
CA PRO A 153 -13.34 -11.32 13.23
C PRO A 153 -14.55 -10.44 12.88
N LEU A 154 -14.95 -10.48 11.61
CA LEU A 154 -16.08 -9.68 11.10
C LEU A 154 -17.44 -10.14 11.62
N GLY A 155 -17.51 -11.30 12.26
CA GLY A 155 -18.76 -11.90 12.74
C GLY A 155 -19.49 -12.69 11.65
N GLU A 156 -20.68 -13.19 11.98
CA GLU A 156 -21.51 -13.92 11.01
C GLU A 156 -22.03 -12.99 9.90
N LYS A 157 -22.19 -13.54 8.70
CA LYS A 157 -22.72 -12.79 7.55
C LYS A 157 -24.14 -12.29 7.88
N GLY A 158 -24.30 -10.98 7.97
CA GLY A 158 -25.55 -10.32 8.36
C GLY A 158 -25.44 -8.79 8.34
N MET A 159 -26.39 -8.10 8.97
CA MET A 159 -26.36 -6.63 9.08
C MET A 159 -25.17 -6.12 9.88
N ASP A 160 -24.74 -6.84 10.92
CA ASP A 160 -23.58 -6.46 11.72
C ASP A 160 -22.27 -6.58 10.93
N PHE A 161 -22.14 -7.61 10.09
CA PHE A 161 -20.99 -7.77 9.19
C PHE A 161 -20.88 -6.62 8.20
N LEU A 162 -21.98 -6.26 7.53
CA LEU A 162 -22.01 -5.12 6.61
C LEU A 162 -21.79 -3.79 7.34
N GLY A 163 -22.38 -3.62 8.52
CA GLY A 163 -22.19 -2.44 9.36
C GLY A 163 -20.74 -2.25 9.77
N ARG A 164 -20.02 -3.32 10.10
CA ARG A 164 -18.57 -3.30 10.41
C ARG A 164 -17.72 -2.90 9.21
N ILE A 165 -18.01 -3.45 8.02
CA ILE A 165 -17.31 -3.08 6.77
C ILE A 165 -17.56 -1.61 6.42
N LEU A 166 -18.81 -1.16 6.50
CA LEU A 166 -19.18 0.24 6.23
C LEU A 166 -18.52 1.18 7.23
N SER A 167 -18.54 0.83 8.52
CA SER A 167 -17.92 1.63 9.57
C SER A 167 -16.41 1.76 9.38
N PHE A 168 -15.73 0.67 9.00
CA PHE A 168 -14.33 0.70 8.61
C PHE A 168 -14.08 1.64 7.42
N ASN A 169 -14.89 1.55 6.36
CA ASN A 169 -14.77 2.42 5.19
C ASN A 169 -14.98 3.90 5.52
N VAL A 170 -15.94 4.23 6.39
CA VAL A 170 -16.13 5.60 6.88
C VAL A 170 -14.88 6.08 7.61
N GLY A 171 -14.25 5.21 8.42
CA GLY A 171 -12.96 5.48 9.04
C GLY A 171 -11.87 5.84 8.02
N VAL A 172 -11.73 5.03 6.97
CA VAL A 172 -10.76 5.27 5.88
C VAL A 172 -11.02 6.61 5.21
N GLU A 173 -12.27 6.92 4.87
CA GLU A 173 -12.64 8.18 4.22
C GLU A 173 -12.33 9.40 5.12
N VAL A 174 -12.62 9.31 6.41
CA VAL A 174 -12.26 10.35 7.40
C VAL A 174 -10.75 10.55 7.45
N GLY A 175 -9.96 9.47 7.53
CA GLY A 175 -8.50 9.53 7.51
C GLY A 175 -7.97 10.16 6.22
N GLN A 176 -8.55 9.81 5.08
CA GLN A 176 -8.16 10.33 3.76
C GLN A 176 -8.42 11.83 3.63
N ILE A 177 -9.60 12.29 4.06
CA ILE A 177 -9.98 13.71 4.07
C ILE A 177 -9.06 14.50 5.00
N ALA A 178 -8.77 13.97 6.19
CA ALA A 178 -7.88 14.62 7.16
C ALA A 178 -6.46 14.77 6.61
N ALA A 179 -5.89 13.69 6.06
CA ALA A 179 -4.55 13.70 5.46
C ALA A 179 -4.46 14.68 4.29
N LEU A 180 -5.42 14.64 3.34
CA LEU A 180 -5.44 15.55 2.20
C LEU A 180 -5.60 17.02 2.62
N SER A 181 -6.47 17.30 3.58
CA SER A 181 -6.67 18.67 4.09
C SER A 181 -5.38 19.24 4.68
N LEU A 182 -4.67 18.44 5.48
CA LEU A 182 -3.38 18.83 6.06
C LEU A 182 -2.33 19.07 4.97
N MET A 183 -2.18 18.14 4.01
CA MET A 183 -1.24 18.29 2.91
C MET A 183 -1.55 19.52 2.05
N LEU A 184 -2.82 19.85 1.84
CA LEU A 184 -3.23 21.04 1.08
C LEU A 184 -2.85 22.32 1.78
N ILE A 185 -3.10 22.42 3.09
CA ILE A 185 -2.73 23.60 3.88
C ILE A 185 -1.23 23.86 3.76
N ILE A 186 -0.41 22.82 3.89
CA ILE A 186 1.05 22.89 3.78
C ILE A 186 1.48 23.37 2.38
N LEU A 187 0.88 22.85 1.32
CA LEU A 187 1.29 23.15 -0.05
C LEU A 187 0.68 24.44 -0.63
N SER A 188 -0.48 24.88 -0.14
CA SER A 188 -1.22 26.03 -0.67
C SER A 188 -0.39 27.32 -0.65
N GLY A 189 0.39 27.54 0.41
CA GLY A 189 1.27 28.71 0.52
C GLY A 189 2.43 28.71 -0.49
N ALA A 190 2.93 27.53 -0.89
CA ALA A 190 4.11 27.40 -1.74
C ALA A 190 3.79 27.37 -3.25
N ARG A 191 2.54 27.03 -3.64
CA ARG A 191 2.13 26.75 -5.03
C ARG A 191 2.44 27.84 -6.06
N LYS A 192 2.51 29.11 -5.64
CA LYS A 192 2.74 30.26 -6.54
C LYS A 192 4.21 30.49 -6.87
N THR A 193 5.14 29.72 -6.31
CA THR A 193 6.58 29.92 -6.46
C THR A 193 7.20 29.07 -7.58
N GLU A 194 8.25 29.57 -8.23
CA GLU A 194 9.03 28.76 -9.18
C GLU A 194 9.77 27.59 -8.49
N LEU A 195 10.05 27.73 -7.19
CA LEU A 195 10.57 26.64 -6.35
C LEU A 195 9.59 25.47 -6.30
N PHE A 196 8.28 25.73 -6.21
CA PHE A 196 7.26 24.68 -6.19
C PHE A 196 7.24 23.85 -7.46
N LYS A 197 7.49 24.43 -8.64
CA LYS A 197 7.56 23.65 -9.90
C LYS A 197 8.74 22.68 -9.89
N LYS A 198 9.92 23.13 -9.43
CA LYS A 198 11.10 22.27 -9.31
C LYS A 198 10.89 21.20 -8.24
N LEU A 199 10.39 21.59 -7.07
CA LEU A 199 10.10 20.69 -5.96
C LEU A 199 9.06 19.65 -6.36
N SER A 200 7.98 20.05 -7.04
CA SER A 200 6.95 19.14 -7.55
C SER A 200 7.57 18.09 -8.48
N ARG A 201 8.42 18.50 -9.43
CA ARG A 201 9.09 17.53 -10.32
C ARG A 201 9.94 16.52 -9.55
N VAL A 202 10.80 17.02 -8.66
CA VAL A 202 11.68 16.16 -7.85
C VAL A 202 10.87 15.25 -6.93
N SER A 203 9.83 15.77 -6.28
CA SER A 203 8.94 14.99 -5.43
C SER A 203 8.24 13.87 -6.20
N ASN A 204 7.81 14.11 -7.44
CA ASN A 204 7.20 13.08 -8.28
C ASN A 204 8.22 12.04 -8.76
N ASP A 205 9.46 12.42 -9.04
CA ASP A 205 10.54 11.46 -9.34
C ASP A 205 10.87 10.58 -8.13
N LEU A 206 10.92 11.17 -6.94
CA LEU A 206 11.05 10.44 -5.68
C LEU A 206 9.85 9.53 -5.41
N LEU A 207 8.64 9.94 -5.80
CA LEU A 207 7.43 9.11 -5.71
C LEU A 207 7.53 7.86 -6.58
N ILE A 208 8.01 8.01 -7.82
CA ILE A 208 8.26 6.88 -8.72
C ILE A 208 9.29 5.94 -8.12
N LEU A 209 10.40 6.48 -7.60
CA LEU A 209 11.44 5.67 -6.96
C LEU A 209 10.90 4.93 -5.73
N ALA A 210 10.17 5.62 -4.85
CA ALA A 210 9.57 5.03 -3.66
C ALA A 210 8.57 3.92 -4.03
N GLY A 211 7.68 4.16 -4.99
CA GLY A 211 6.74 3.15 -5.49
C GLY A 211 7.47 1.94 -6.08
N PHE A 212 8.56 2.15 -6.81
CA PHE A 212 9.34 1.05 -7.38
C PHE A 212 10.06 0.23 -6.30
N LEU A 213 10.63 0.90 -5.30
CA LEU A 213 11.26 0.23 -4.15
C LEU A 213 10.22 -0.56 -3.34
N LEU A 214 9.03 0.00 -3.12
CA LEU A 214 7.92 -0.71 -2.47
C LEU A 214 7.49 -1.93 -3.29
N PHE A 215 7.37 -1.80 -4.61
CA PHE A 215 7.08 -2.95 -5.48
C PHE A 215 8.12 -4.07 -5.32
N LEU A 216 9.41 -3.73 -5.37
CA LEU A 216 10.48 -4.72 -5.17
C LEU A 216 10.42 -5.36 -3.77
N MET A 217 10.16 -4.57 -2.73
CA MET A 217 9.99 -5.07 -1.36
C MET A 217 8.84 -6.08 -1.27
N GLN A 218 7.70 -5.78 -1.90
CA GLN A 218 6.54 -6.67 -1.89
C GLN A 218 6.80 -7.95 -2.70
N MET A 219 7.43 -7.84 -3.87
CA MET A 219 7.82 -9.01 -4.66
C MET A 219 8.85 -9.89 -3.95
N HIS A 220 9.79 -9.29 -3.22
CA HIS A 220 10.75 -10.02 -2.39
C HIS A 220 10.04 -10.75 -1.24
N GLY A 221 9.11 -10.11 -0.54
CA GLY A 221 8.28 -10.75 0.48
C GLY A 221 7.41 -11.89 -0.07
N TYR A 222 6.88 -11.73 -1.29
CA TYR A 222 6.18 -12.80 -1.99
C TYR A 222 7.08 -14.01 -2.26
N LEU A 223 8.31 -13.79 -2.76
CA LEU A 223 9.25 -14.88 -3.04
C LEU A 223 9.65 -15.65 -1.78
N HIS A 224 9.96 -14.96 -0.68
CA HIS A 224 10.28 -15.60 0.60
C HIS A 224 9.14 -16.43 1.18
N THR A 225 7.89 -15.99 0.97
CA THR A 225 6.72 -16.72 1.46
C THR A 225 6.30 -17.86 0.54
N ARG A 226 6.65 -17.80 -0.75
CA ARG A 226 6.31 -18.84 -1.74
C ARG A 226 7.38 -19.93 -1.88
N TYR A 227 8.66 -19.57 -1.74
CA TYR A 227 9.83 -20.45 -1.90
C TYR A 227 10.74 -20.33 -0.67
N PRO A 228 10.30 -20.81 0.52
CA PRO A 228 11.08 -20.66 1.74
C PRO A 228 12.44 -21.39 1.68
N ASP A 229 12.51 -22.48 0.91
CA ASP A 229 13.70 -23.33 0.80
C ASP A 229 14.79 -22.77 -0.14
N ASP A 230 14.42 -21.85 -1.04
CA ASP A 230 15.37 -21.19 -1.95
C ASP A 230 16.12 -20.02 -1.28
N PHE A 231 15.59 -19.51 -0.17
CA PHE A 231 16.11 -18.31 0.51
C PHE A 231 16.36 -18.47 2.01
N GLY A 232 16.05 -19.64 2.59
CA GLY A 232 16.42 -20.04 3.94
C GLY A 232 17.51 -21.12 3.92
N PHE A 233 18.19 -21.36 5.04
CA PHE A 233 18.97 -22.58 5.20
C PHE A 233 18.00 -23.77 5.05
N SER A 234 18.23 -24.62 4.05
CA SER A 234 17.36 -25.75 3.75
C SER A 234 17.18 -26.61 5.00
N LYS A 235 15.93 -26.89 5.39
CA LYS A 235 15.68 -27.85 6.49
C LYS A 235 16.21 -29.24 6.16
N ASP A 236 16.30 -29.59 4.89
CA ASP A 236 16.83 -30.88 4.43
C ASP A 236 18.35 -30.98 4.63
N GLU A 237 19.10 -29.86 4.55
CA GLU A 237 20.53 -29.86 4.89
C GLU A 237 20.78 -30.20 6.36
N HIS A 238 19.88 -29.80 7.26
CA HIS A 238 19.99 -30.13 8.68
C HIS A 238 19.67 -31.60 8.98
N ILE A 239 18.75 -32.24 8.24
CA ILE A 239 18.43 -33.66 8.44
C ILE A 239 19.63 -34.54 8.06
N HIS A 240 20.28 -34.25 6.93
CA HIS A 240 21.45 -35.01 6.49
C HIS A 240 22.64 -34.90 7.46
N HIS A 241 22.87 -33.72 8.05
CA HIS A 241 23.94 -33.56 9.03
C HIS A 241 23.74 -34.37 10.33
N HIS A 242 22.49 -34.66 10.71
CA HIS A 242 22.18 -35.49 11.88
C HIS A 242 22.25 -37.00 11.58
N GLU A 243 21.98 -37.43 10.36
CA GLU A 243 22.16 -38.84 9.96
C GLU A 243 23.63 -39.22 9.85
N ASP A 244 24.48 -38.33 9.33
CA ASP A 244 25.94 -38.57 9.26
C ASP A 244 26.62 -38.61 10.64
N LEU A 245 26.10 -37.89 11.63
CA LEU A 245 26.58 -37.96 13.02
C LEU A 245 26.16 -39.25 13.72
N ASN A 246 25.00 -39.82 13.36
CA ASN A 246 24.50 -41.06 13.94
C ASN A 246 25.10 -42.33 13.28
N SER A 247 25.60 -42.23 12.05
CA SER A 247 26.28 -43.35 11.37
C SER A 247 27.72 -43.56 11.88
N HIS A 248 28.33 -42.55 12.52
CA HIS A 248 29.70 -42.62 13.07
C HIS A 248 29.76 -42.96 14.58
N SER A 249 28.64 -43.00 15.29
CA SER A 249 28.59 -43.31 16.73
C SER A 249 28.27 -44.77 17.06
N GLY A 250 28.07 -45.61 16.05
CA GLY A 250 27.63 -47.01 16.21
C GLY A 250 28.73 -48.06 16.37
N HIS A 251 30.02 -47.70 16.49
CA HIS A 251 31.10 -48.68 16.40
C HIS A 251 32.06 -48.80 17.59
N ASP A 252 31.79 -48.19 18.75
CA ASP A 252 32.63 -48.34 19.96
C ASP A 252 31.79 -48.69 21.20
N SER A 253 31.48 -49.97 21.38
CA SER A 253 31.21 -50.55 22.71
C SER A 253 31.38 -52.07 22.69
N LEU A 254 32.58 -52.52 23.09
CA LEU A 254 32.86 -53.86 23.64
C LEU A 254 32.69 -53.81 25.16
#